data_AF-A0A1E3HPT4-F1
#
_entry.id   AF-A0A1E3HPT4-F1
#
_cell.length_a   1.000
_cell.length_b   1.000
_cell.length_c   1.000
_cell.angle_alpha   90.00
_cell.angle_beta   90.00
_cell.angle_gamma   90.00
#
_symmetry.space_group_name_H-M   'P 1'
#
loop_
_entity.id
_entity.type
_entity.pdbx_description
1 polymer ?
#
loop_
_entity_poly.entity_id
_entity_poly.type
_entity_poly.pdbx_seq_one_letter_code
_entity_poly.pdbx_strand_id
1 'polypeptide(L)'
;MTSQTSYLSTQHWIKQDPADEEDDEISPTEEEDGGEEGEPSFTSQLSCKPHPNGLLITELDENRDLWPETGRPGSDITSYIISVISYDPATKKLSRETKTANRPLENYEVQDFLDAIGPANQMDDSIRFRLGESERDKDGWLATCFKEENADALRSKQEELFEELKSQFPSVMLLDRV
;
A
#
# COMPACT_ATOMS: atom_id res chain seq x y z
N MET A 1 -7.10 12.04 -22.72
CA MET A 1 -6.54 12.79 -21.58
C MET A 1 -7.28 12.34 -20.34
N THR A 2 -6.69 11.46 -19.55
CA THR A 2 -7.24 11.02 -18.27
C THR A 2 -7.06 12.17 -17.28
N SER A 3 -8.14 12.71 -16.74
CA SER A 3 -8.08 13.74 -15.69
C SER A 3 -7.33 13.16 -14.50
N GLN A 4 -6.14 13.70 -14.21
CA GLN A 4 -5.33 13.30 -13.05
C GLN A 4 -6.03 13.80 -11.79
N THR A 5 -6.92 12.98 -11.25
CA THR A 5 -7.58 13.22 -9.99
C THR A 5 -6.86 12.44 -8.90
N SER A 6 -7.00 12.85 -7.64
CA SER A 6 -6.61 11.99 -6.52
C SER A 6 -7.33 10.66 -6.64
N TYR A 7 -6.71 9.57 -6.24
CA TYR A 7 -7.37 8.27 -6.23
C TYR A 7 -7.22 7.58 -4.87
N LEU A 8 -8.13 6.64 -4.64
CA LEU A 8 -8.09 5.68 -3.55
C LEU A 8 -7.60 4.35 -4.12
N SER A 9 -6.52 3.81 -3.57
CA SER A 9 -6.05 2.46 -3.87
C SER A 9 -6.16 1.58 -2.64
N THR A 10 -6.64 0.36 -2.82
CA THR A 10 -6.77 -0.64 -1.77
C THR A 10 -6.15 -1.94 -2.26
N GLN A 11 -5.18 -2.45 -1.52
CA GLN A 11 -4.57 -3.77 -1.71
C GLN A 11 -4.89 -4.64 -0.51
N HIS A 12 -5.32 -5.87 -0.78
CA HIS A 12 -5.57 -6.88 0.22
C HIS A 12 -4.80 -8.14 -0.10
N TRP A 13 -4.23 -8.74 0.92
CA TRP A 13 -3.61 -10.06 0.86
C TRP A 13 -4.29 -10.97 1.87
N ILE A 14 -4.64 -12.18 1.44
CA ILE A 14 -5.27 -13.20 2.28
C ILE A 14 -4.43 -14.47 2.13
N LYS A 15 -4.01 -15.03 3.27
CA LYS A 15 -3.35 -16.33 3.30
C LYS A 15 -4.38 -17.43 3.01
N GLN A 16 -4.10 -18.28 2.02
CA GLN A 16 -4.89 -19.50 1.83
C GLN A 16 -4.39 -20.54 2.83
N ASP A 17 -5.29 -21.06 3.64
CA ASP A 17 -4.97 -22.25 4.44
C ASP A 17 -5.04 -23.47 3.49
N PRO A 18 -4.10 -24.42 3.58
CA PRO A 18 -4.03 -25.59 2.69
C PRO A 18 -5.17 -26.61 2.87
N ALA A 19 -6.25 -26.26 3.56
CA ALA A 19 -7.37 -27.16 3.89
C ALA A 19 -8.64 -26.95 3.05
N ASP A 20 -8.64 -26.00 2.12
CA ASP A 20 -9.80 -25.69 1.25
C ASP A 20 -9.68 -26.32 -0.17
N GLU A 21 -8.75 -27.24 -0.39
CA GLU A 21 -8.89 -28.19 -1.49
C GLU A 21 -9.77 -29.33 -0.97
N GLU A 22 -11.04 -29.35 -1.37
CA GLU A 22 -11.88 -30.53 -1.15
C GLU A 22 -11.16 -31.74 -1.75
N ASP A 23 -10.93 -32.75 -0.92
CA ASP A 23 -10.48 -34.09 -1.28
C ASP A 23 -11.39 -34.63 -2.40
N ASP A 24 -11.03 -34.38 -3.65
CA ASP A 24 -11.47 -35.23 -4.76
C ASP A 24 -10.80 -36.58 -4.54
N GLU A 25 -11.59 -37.57 -4.11
CA GLU A 25 -11.20 -38.96 -3.84
C GLU A 25 -10.19 -39.50 -4.87
N ILE A 26 -8.90 -39.56 -4.49
CA ILE A 26 -7.91 -40.36 -5.20
C ILE A 26 -7.58 -41.57 -4.33
N SER A 27 -7.95 -42.76 -4.83
CA SER A 27 -7.64 -44.06 -4.23
C SER A 27 -6.12 -44.25 -4.04
N PRO A 28 -5.68 -44.99 -3.00
CA PRO A 28 -4.30 -44.97 -2.57
C PRO A 28 -3.42 -45.76 -3.52
N THR A 29 -2.35 -45.13 -4.00
CA THR A 29 -1.19 -45.85 -4.51
C THR A 29 -0.01 -45.41 -3.67
N GLU A 30 0.56 -46.37 -2.94
CA GLU A 30 1.72 -46.19 -2.06
C GLU A 30 2.93 -45.75 -2.89
N GLU A 31 3.46 -44.53 -2.66
CA GLU A 31 4.89 -44.23 -2.75
C GLU A 31 5.25 -43.19 -1.68
N GLU A 32 6.18 -43.58 -0.79
CA GLU A 32 6.91 -42.69 0.11
C GLU A 32 7.83 -41.78 -0.72
N ASP A 33 7.67 -40.45 -0.65
CA ASP A 33 8.82 -39.53 -0.72
C ASP A 33 8.45 -38.13 -0.21
N GLY A 34 9.41 -37.50 0.48
CA GLY A 34 9.47 -36.11 0.92
C GLY A 34 8.18 -35.31 1.13
N GLY A 35 7.80 -35.08 2.40
CA GLY A 35 6.88 -34.00 2.76
C GLY A 35 7.50 -32.65 2.42
N GLU A 36 7.24 -32.15 1.21
CA GLU A 36 7.34 -30.73 0.91
C GLU A 36 6.26 -30.02 1.73
N GLU A 37 6.67 -29.28 2.76
CA GLU A 37 5.80 -28.29 3.38
C GLU A 37 5.30 -27.38 2.25
N GLY A 38 4.03 -27.52 1.88
CA GLY A 38 3.43 -26.83 0.74
C GLY A 38 3.74 -25.34 0.81
N GLU A 39 4.21 -24.78 -0.32
CA GLU A 39 4.53 -23.36 -0.39
C GLU A 39 3.32 -22.54 0.10
N PRO A 40 3.50 -21.56 1.00
CA PRO A 40 2.38 -20.74 1.45
C PRO A 40 1.78 -20.00 0.25
N SER A 41 0.51 -20.32 -0.07
CA SER A 41 -0.24 -19.64 -1.13
C SER A 41 -0.95 -18.40 -0.58
N PHE A 42 -0.91 -17.31 -1.34
CA PHE A 42 -1.57 -16.05 -1.01
C PHE A 42 -2.46 -15.60 -2.17
N THR A 43 -3.61 -15.02 -1.84
CA THR A 43 -4.44 -14.33 -2.83
C THR A 43 -4.35 -12.81 -2.62
N SER A 44 -4.12 -12.09 -3.71
CA SER A 44 -4.08 -10.64 -3.73
C SER A 44 -5.36 -10.09 -4.39
N GLN A 45 -6.02 -9.11 -3.77
CA GLN A 45 -7.10 -8.35 -4.39
C GLN A 45 -6.71 -6.87 -4.46
N LEU A 46 -6.86 -6.28 -5.65
CA LEU A 46 -6.56 -4.87 -5.89
C LEU A 46 -7.83 -4.13 -6.32
N SER A 47 -8.06 -2.97 -5.73
CA SER A 47 -9.06 -2.00 -6.18
C SER A 47 -8.43 -0.62 -6.33
N CYS A 48 -8.72 0.06 -7.43
CA CYS A 48 -8.32 1.45 -7.66
C CYS A 48 -9.56 2.23 -8.10
N LYS A 49 -9.90 3.31 -7.38
CA LYS A 49 -11.06 4.14 -7.67
C LYS A 49 -10.63 5.60 -7.80
N PRO A 50 -10.85 6.25 -8.96
CA PRO A 50 -10.62 7.68 -9.08
C PRO A 50 -11.58 8.43 -8.15
N HIS A 51 -11.08 9.43 -7.44
CA HIS A 51 -11.91 10.28 -6.59
C HIS A 51 -12.35 11.50 -7.42
N PRO A 52 -13.65 11.72 -7.67
CA PRO A 52 -14.12 12.67 -8.68
C PRO A 52 -13.78 14.13 -8.38
N ASN A 53 -13.47 14.45 -7.13
CA ASN A 53 -12.95 15.74 -6.70
C ASN A 53 -11.58 15.48 -6.09
N GLY A 54 -10.55 16.08 -6.68
CA GLY A 54 -9.22 16.08 -6.12
C GLY A 54 -9.26 16.48 -4.64
N LEU A 55 -8.82 15.59 -3.75
CA LEU A 55 -8.85 15.88 -2.33
C LEU A 55 -7.78 16.94 -2.01
N LEU A 56 -8.24 18.16 -1.72
CA LEU A 56 -7.43 19.14 -0.99
C LEU A 56 -7.45 18.74 0.47
N ILE A 57 -6.29 18.52 1.08
CA ILE A 57 -6.26 18.33 2.53
C ILE A 57 -6.30 19.71 3.20
N THR A 58 -7.50 20.28 3.36
CA THR A 58 -7.71 21.50 4.14
C THR A 58 -7.53 21.27 5.64
N GLU A 59 -7.64 20.02 6.12
CA GLU A 59 -7.66 19.67 7.55
C GLU A 59 -6.30 19.24 8.14
N LEU A 60 -5.23 19.15 7.34
CA LEU A 60 -3.89 18.79 7.85
C LEU A 60 -3.19 19.96 8.57
N ASP A 61 -3.68 21.19 8.36
CA ASP A 61 -3.06 22.39 8.95
C ASP A 61 -3.29 22.48 10.47
N GLU A 62 -4.26 21.73 11.01
CA GLU A 62 -4.63 21.79 12.43
C GLU A 62 -4.30 20.51 13.23
N ASN A 63 -4.18 19.35 12.58
CA ASN A 63 -3.94 18.09 13.29
C ASN A 63 -2.44 17.75 13.38
N ARG A 64 -1.79 18.22 14.45
CA ARG A 64 -0.35 18.04 14.73
C ARG A 64 0.08 16.58 14.86
N ASP A 65 -0.86 15.68 15.16
CA ASP A 65 -0.59 14.27 15.44
C ASP A 65 -0.29 13.45 14.17
N LEU A 66 -0.56 14.01 12.98
CA LEU A 66 -0.31 13.36 11.68
C LEU A 66 1.05 13.71 11.06
N TRP A 67 1.84 14.59 11.70
CA TRP A 67 3.15 14.97 11.20
C TRP A 67 4.23 14.12 11.87
N PRO A 68 5.12 13.45 11.12
CA PRO A 68 6.37 12.97 11.72
C PRO A 68 7.10 14.16 12.36
N GLU A 69 7.89 13.90 13.41
CA GLU A 69 8.41 14.79 14.48
C GLU A 69 8.98 16.18 14.09
N THR A 70 9.09 16.52 12.79
CA THR A 70 9.56 17.82 12.28
C THR A 70 8.45 18.87 12.08
N GLY A 71 7.18 18.55 12.36
CA GLY A 71 6.13 19.54 12.65
C GLY A 71 5.61 20.40 11.49
N ARG A 72 6.28 20.47 10.33
CA ARG A 72 5.71 20.90 9.03
C ARG A 72 6.52 20.28 7.90
N PRO A 73 5.90 19.87 6.80
CA PRO A 73 6.62 19.45 5.61
C PRO A 73 7.29 20.70 5.01
N GLY A 74 8.50 20.53 4.46
CA GLY A 74 9.24 21.62 3.81
C GLY A 74 8.42 22.31 2.73
N SER A 75 8.84 23.50 2.29
CA SER A 75 8.17 24.24 1.19
C SER A 75 8.04 23.42 -0.10
N ASP A 76 8.91 22.44 -0.27
CA ASP A 76 9.09 21.70 -1.51
C ASP A 76 8.10 20.53 -1.63
N ILE A 77 7.41 20.18 -0.54
CA ILE A 77 6.35 19.17 -0.54
C ILE A 77 5.04 19.81 -0.99
N THR A 78 4.51 19.32 -2.11
CA THR A 78 3.27 19.80 -2.75
C THR A 78 2.15 18.77 -2.70
N SER A 79 2.47 17.49 -2.51
CA SER A 79 1.48 16.42 -2.43
C SER A 79 1.87 15.31 -1.46
N TYR A 80 0.87 14.50 -1.10
CA TYR A 80 0.97 13.48 -0.07
C TYR A 80 0.39 12.17 -0.57
N ILE A 81 0.98 11.07 -0.09
CA ILE A 81 0.37 9.75 -0.06
C ILE A 81 -0.03 9.51 1.39
N ILE A 82 -1.32 9.44 1.67
CA ILE A 82 -1.84 9.05 2.99
C ILE A 82 -2.03 7.54 2.95
N SER A 83 -1.41 6.81 3.86
CA SER A 83 -1.49 5.36 3.95
C SER A 83 -2.14 4.92 5.26
N VAL A 84 -2.94 3.87 5.19
CA VAL A 84 -3.44 3.10 6.33
C VAL A 84 -3.09 1.65 6.05
N ILE A 85 -2.32 1.06 6.96
CA ILE A 85 -1.90 -0.34 6.88
C ILE A 85 -2.47 -1.09 8.09
N SER A 86 -3.12 -2.22 7.85
CA SER A 86 -3.76 -3.00 8.91
C SER A 86 -3.71 -4.50 8.67
N TYR A 87 -3.68 -5.26 9.76
CA TYR A 87 -3.83 -6.73 9.76
C TYR A 87 -5.06 -7.11 10.59
N ASP A 88 -5.96 -7.88 9.99
CA ASP A 88 -7.10 -8.48 10.69
C ASP A 88 -6.81 -9.96 11.00
N PRO A 89 -6.59 -10.32 12.29
CA PRO A 89 -6.29 -11.70 12.67
C PRO A 89 -7.50 -12.63 12.51
N ALA A 90 -8.74 -12.11 12.58
CA ALA A 90 -9.93 -12.95 12.46
C ALA A 90 -10.13 -13.47 11.04
N THR A 91 -9.79 -12.65 10.04
CA THR A 91 -9.90 -13.01 8.62
C THR A 91 -8.56 -13.34 7.97
N LYS A 92 -7.46 -13.32 8.74
CA LYS A 92 -6.08 -13.42 8.24
C LYS A 92 -5.88 -12.54 7.01
N LYS A 93 -6.26 -11.27 7.14
CA LYS A 93 -6.29 -10.31 6.02
C LYS A 93 -5.35 -9.15 6.30
N LEU A 94 -4.33 -9.02 5.47
CA LEU A 94 -3.46 -7.85 5.44
C LEU A 94 -4.00 -6.83 4.44
N SER A 95 -4.04 -5.57 4.81
CA SER A 95 -4.61 -4.49 3.99
C SER A 95 -3.70 -3.28 3.95
N ARG A 96 -3.60 -2.68 2.76
CA ARG A 96 -2.99 -1.38 2.52
C ARG A 96 -4.01 -0.53 1.78
N GLU A 97 -4.42 0.57 2.39
CA GLU A 97 -5.24 1.59 1.75
C GLU A 97 -4.41 2.87 1.59
N THR A 98 -4.44 3.47 0.41
CA THR A 98 -3.77 4.74 0.14
C THR A 98 -4.66 5.73 -0.55
N LYS A 99 -4.46 6.99 -0.20
CA LYS A 99 -5.12 8.13 -0.81
C LYS A 99 -4.09 9.20 -1.14
N THR A 100 -4.09 9.65 -2.38
CA THR A 100 -3.26 10.77 -2.80
C THR A 100 -3.98 12.10 -2.57
N ALA A 101 -3.22 13.14 -2.25
CA ALA A 101 -3.80 14.45 -2.00
C ALA A 101 -2.79 15.58 -2.21
N ASN A 102 -3.31 16.80 -2.35
CA ASN A 102 -2.49 17.99 -2.50
C ASN A 102 -2.40 18.79 -1.20
N ARG A 103 -1.25 19.45 -1.01
CA ARG A 103 -1.08 20.51 -0.01
C ARG A 103 -1.99 21.68 -0.37
N PRO A 104 -2.76 22.24 0.57
CA PRO A 104 -3.57 23.42 0.31
C PRO A 104 -2.68 24.63 0.01
N LEU A 105 -2.99 25.35 -1.07
CA LEU A 105 -2.46 26.67 -1.39
C LEU A 105 -3.65 27.58 -1.64
N GLU A 106 -3.56 28.83 -1.18
CA GLU A 106 -4.68 29.79 -1.23
C GLU A 106 -5.17 30.09 -2.67
N ASN A 107 -4.38 29.81 -3.70
CA ASN A 107 -4.69 30.12 -5.10
C ASN A 107 -4.20 29.04 -6.08
N TYR A 108 -4.71 27.80 -6.00
CA TYR A 108 -4.48 26.85 -7.09
C TYR A 108 -5.22 27.28 -8.35
N GLU A 109 -4.50 27.55 -9.44
CA GLU A 109 -5.09 27.33 -10.75
C GLU A 109 -5.30 25.83 -10.97
N VAL A 110 -6.29 25.44 -11.79
CA VAL A 110 -6.61 24.02 -12.03
C VAL A 110 -5.38 23.24 -12.52
N GLN A 111 -4.48 23.87 -13.28
CA GLN A 111 -3.26 23.24 -13.77
C GLN A 111 -2.27 22.93 -12.65
N ASP A 112 -2.03 23.88 -11.74
CA ASP A 112 -1.15 23.70 -10.59
C ASP A 112 -1.61 22.53 -9.70
N PHE A 113 -2.92 22.32 -9.61
CA PHE A 113 -3.49 21.18 -8.87
C PHE A 113 -3.13 19.84 -9.52
N LEU A 114 -3.25 19.76 -10.85
CA LEU A 114 -2.94 18.55 -11.61
C LEU A 114 -1.43 18.25 -11.57
N ASP A 115 -0.61 19.29 -11.67
CA ASP A 115 0.85 19.16 -11.63
C ASP A 115 1.34 18.71 -10.24
N ALA A 116 0.65 19.10 -9.17
CA ALA A 116 0.96 18.66 -7.81
C ALA A 116 0.55 17.20 -7.52
N ILE A 117 -0.62 16.75 -8.01
CA ILE A 117 -1.16 15.41 -7.67
C ILE A 117 -0.53 14.29 -8.50
N GLY A 118 -0.12 14.59 -9.74
CA GLY A 118 0.49 13.63 -10.66
C GLY A 118 1.67 12.86 -10.05
N PRO A 119 2.66 13.52 -9.45
CA PRO A 119 3.77 12.87 -8.76
C PRO A 119 3.34 11.90 -7.65
N ALA A 120 2.40 12.27 -6.78
CA ALA A 120 1.92 11.40 -5.70
C ALA A 120 1.23 10.15 -6.25
N ASN A 121 0.42 10.32 -7.29
CA ASN A 121 -0.21 9.20 -8.01
C ASN A 121 0.83 8.24 -8.60
N GLN A 122 1.84 8.77 -9.30
CA GLN A 122 2.90 7.95 -9.92
C GLN A 122 3.76 7.22 -8.89
N MET A 123 4.07 7.87 -7.78
CA MET A 123 4.86 7.26 -6.70
C MET A 123 4.06 6.15 -6.00
N ASP A 124 2.79 6.37 -5.66
CA ASP A 124 1.95 5.32 -5.04
C ASP A 124 1.71 4.14 -6.00
N ASP A 125 1.47 4.41 -7.29
CA ASP A 125 1.41 3.36 -8.33
C ASP A 125 2.70 2.53 -8.38
N SER A 126 3.86 3.17 -8.24
CA SER A 126 5.17 2.50 -8.25
C SER A 126 5.39 1.64 -7.00
N ILE A 127 5.05 2.15 -5.82
CA ILE A 127 5.09 1.38 -4.56
C ILE A 127 4.17 0.18 -4.67
N ARG A 128 2.92 0.39 -5.10
CA ARG A 128 1.93 -0.68 -5.30
C ARG A 128 2.45 -1.78 -6.20
N PHE A 129 3.01 -1.42 -7.36
CA PHE A 129 3.53 -2.37 -8.33
C PHE A 129 4.68 -3.21 -7.75
N ARG A 130 5.65 -2.57 -7.09
CA ARG A 130 6.80 -3.25 -6.49
C ARG A 130 6.42 -4.16 -5.33
N LEU A 131 5.44 -3.76 -4.52
CA LEU A 131 4.85 -4.64 -3.50
C LEU A 131 4.28 -5.91 -4.16
N GLY A 132 3.54 -5.75 -5.26
CA GLY A 132 2.99 -6.85 -6.05
C GLY A 132 4.03 -7.81 -6.64
N GLU A 133 5.15 -7.30 -7.15
CA GLU A 133 6.24 -8.13 -7.68
C GLU A 133 6.92 -8.97 -6.59
N SER A 134 6.98 -8.44 -5.36
CA SER A 134 7.63 -9.08 -4.22
C SER A 134 6.74 -10.06 -3.43
N GLU A 135 5.47 -10.24 -3.80
CA GLU A 135 4.52 -11.13 -3.10
C GLU A 135 4.94 -12.60 -3.12
N ARG A 136 5.75 -13.00 -4.12
CA ARG A 136 6.18 -14.39 -4.33
C ARG A 136 7.39 -14.79 -3.49
N ASP A 137 7.95 -13.86 -2.74
CA ASP A 137 9.09 -14.16 -1.87
C ASP A 137 8.59 -14.90 -0.61
N LYS A 138 8.92 -16.20 -0.53
CA LYS A 138 8.51 -17.09 0.56
C LYS A 138 8.97 -16.62 1.94
N ASP A 139 10.11 -15.94 1.99
CA ASP A 139 10.68 -15.39 3.23
C ASP A 139 10.58 -13.86 3.27
N GLY A 140 9.75 -13.28 2.40
CA GLY A 140 9.60 -11.84 2.24
C GLY A 140 8.74 -11.18 3.33
N TRP A 141 8.50 -9.88 3.14
CA TRP A 141 7.68 -9.06 4.03
C TRP A 141 6.26 -9.63 4.21
N LEU A 142 5.68 -10.20 3.15
CA LEU A 142 4.31 -10.71 3.16
C LEU A 142 4.19 -11.94 4.08
N ALA A 143 5.09 -12.90 3.92
CA ALA A 143 5.15 -14.08 4.78
C ALA A 143 5.40 -13.70 6.25
N THR A 144 6.25 -12.71 6.48
CA THR A 144 6.54 -12.18 7.82
C THR A 144 5.28 -11.61 8.49
N CYS A 145 4.50 -10.77 7.79
CA CYS A 145 3.23 -10.23 8.32
C CYS A 145 2.27 -11.33 8.78
N PHE A 146 2.11 -12.39 7.98
CA PHE A 146 1.22 -13.51 8.34
C PHE A 146 1.77 -14.41 9.43
N LYS A 147 3.10 -14.56 9.52
CA LYS A 147 3.75 -15.35 10.57
C LYS A 147 3.68 -14.65 11.93
N GLU A 148 3.85 -13.34 11.94
CA GLU A 148 3.85 -12.53 13.16
C GLU A 148 2.48 -11.91 13.48
N GLU A 149 1.48 -12.14 12.62
CA GLU A 149 0.10 -11.67 12.76
C GLU A 149 0.00 -10.15 12.97
N ASN A 150 0.83 -9.39 12.24
CA ASN A 150 0.89 -7.94 12.29
C ASN A 150 1.14 -7.35 10.89
N ALA A 151 1.25 -6.02 10.82
CA ALA A 151 1.48 -5.30 9.57
C ALA A 151 2.82 -4.54 9.52
N ASP A 152 3.73 -4.81 10.46
CA ASP A 152 4.95 -4.03 10.65
C ASP A 152 5.97 -4.28 9.52
N ALA A 153 6.04 -5.51 9.01
CA ALA A 153 6.91 -5.81 7.87
C ALA A 153 6.43 -5.13 6.57
N LEU A 154 5.11 -5.02 6.36
CA LEU A 154 4.53 -4.24 5.25
C LEU A 154 4.82 -2.74 5.42
N ARG A 155 4.68 -2.20 6.63
CA ARG A 155 5.02 -0.79 6.92
C ARG A 155 6.48 -0.52 6.59
N SER A 156 7.39 -1.36 7.09
CA SER A 156 8.83 -1.25 6.83
C SER A 156 9.15 -1.33 5.33
N LYS A 157 8.51 -2.25 4.60
CA LYS A 157 8.72 -2.39 3.16
C LYS A 157 8.20 -1.19 2.37
N GLN A 158 7.06 -0.64 2.77
CA GLN A 158 6.53 0.60 2.16
C GLN A 158 7.48 1.78 2.38
N GLU A 159 8.03 1.94 3.60
CA GLU A 159 8.99 3.02 3.91
C GLU A 159 10.29 2.87 3.12
N GLU A 160 10.81 1.65 2.98
CA GLU A 160 11.97 1.34 2.14
C GLU A 160 11.74 1.76 0.69
N LEU A 161 10.63 1.31 0.09
CA LEU A 161 10.26 1.66 -1.28
C LEU A 161 10.03 3.17 -1.46
N PHE A 162 9.48 3.84 -0.44
CA PHE A 162 9.29 5.28 -0.46
C PHE A 162 10.64 6.01 -0.51
N GLU A 163 11.60 5.65 0.35
CA GLU A 163 12.93 6.28 0.36
C GLU A 163 13.71 6.03 -0.94
N GLU A 164 13.59 4.84 -1.56
CA GLU A 164 14.17 4.56 -2.87
C GLU A 164 13.63 5.49 -3.98
N LEU A 165 12.34 5.79 -3.93
CA LEU A 165 11.63 6.58 -4.95
C LEU A 165 11.72 8.09 -4.71
N LYS A 166 12.11 8.51 -3.50
CA LYS A 166 12.15 9.92 -3.06
C LYS A 166 12.97 10.84 -3.96
N SER A 167 14.06 10.34 -4.54
CA SER A 167 14.88 11.12 -5.47
C SER A 167 14.18 11.44 -6.80
N GLN A 168 13.22 10.61 -7.21
CA GLN A 168 12.42 10.78 -8.42
C GLN A 168 11.16 11.62 -8.15
N PHE A 169 10.65 11.57 -6.92
CA PHE A 169 9.45 12.27 -6.48
C PHE A 169 9.72 13.16 -5.24
N PRO A 170 10.61 14.16 -5.34
CA PRO A 170 11.06 14.94 -4.17
C PRO A 170 9.95 15.81 -3.55
N SER A 171 8.87 16.06 -4.29
CA SER A 171 7.73 16.87 -3.84
C SER A 171 6.62 16.07 -3.15
N VAL A 172 6.81 14.76 -2.97
CA VAL A 172 5.83 13.84 -2.39
C VAL A 172 6.28 13.40 -1.00
N MET A 173 5.34 13.37 -0.06
CA MET A 173 5.57 12.83 1.29
C MET A 173 4.58 11.69 1.58
N LEU A 174 5.08 10.61 2.19
CA LEU A 174 4.25 9.53 2.74
C LEU A 174 3.84 9.88 4.18
N LEU A 175 2.55 9.77 4.46
CA LEU A 175 1.96 9.92 5.79
C LEU A 175 1.31 8.59 6.17
N ASP A 176 1.94 7.82 7.04
CA ASP A 176 1.37 6.56 7.54
C ASP A 176 0.51 6.84 8.77
N ARG A 177 -0.75 6.38 8.74
CA ARG A 177 -1.69 6.52 9.85
C ARG A 177 -1.75 5.19 10.59
N VAL A 178 -1.40 5.23 11.88
CA VAL A 178 -1.48 4.12 12.84
C VAL A 178 -2.92 3.93 13.32
#